data_AF-A0A2M8PJN5-F1
#
_entry.id   AF-A0A2M8PJN5-F1
#
_cell.length_a   1.000
_cell.length_b   1.000
_cell.length_c   1.000
_cell.angle_alpha   90.00
_cell.angle_beta   90.00
_cell.angle_gamma   90.00
#
_symmetry.space_group_name_H-M   'P 1'
#
loop_
_entity.id
_entity.type
_entity.pdbx_description
1 polymer ?
#
loop_
_entity_poly.entity_id
_entity_poly.type
_entity_poly.pdbx_seq_one_letter_code
_entity_poly.pdbx_strand_id
1 'polypeptide(L)'
;GNTPDRTWNAAQKEWRNCGWLHNNLRMYWAKQILRFTETPQQAWDLACYLNDHISLDGRDPATYASMQWAFGNAKLGYSEKEIYGWVAPKSDRTLLKRKGMKEWIQARI
;
A
#
# COMPACT_ATOMS: atom_id res chain seq x y z
N GLY A 1 4.82 6.13 -8.68
CA GLY A 1 3.99 7.08 -7.94
C GLY A 1 3.34 8.08 -8.88
N ASN A 2 2.75 7.58 -9.97
CA ASN A 2 1.96 8.35 -10.94
C ASN A 2 0.67 7.56 -11.18
N THR A 3 -0.23 7.59 -10.21
CA THR A 3 -1.58 7.02 -10.29
C THR A 3 -2.61 8.13 -10.04
N PRO A 4 -3.92 7.90 -10.26
CA PRO A 4 -4.95 8.85 -9.85
C PRO A 4 -5.02 9.07 -8.33
N ASP A 5 -4.41 8.18 -7.53
CA ASP A 5 -4.42 8.20 -6.08
C ASP A 5 -3.25 9.04 -5.52
N ARG A 6 -3.56 10.29 -5.18
CA ARG A 6 -2.59 11.27 -4.67
C ARG A 6 -1.89 10.78 -3.38
N THR A 7 -2.64 10.11 -2.49
CA THR A 7 -2.10 9.57 -1.24
C THR A 7 -1.11 8.45 -1.52
N TRP A 8 -1.44 7.55 -2.44
CA TRP A 8 -0.54 6.47 -2.86
C TRP A 8 0.73 7.00 -3.53
N ASN A 9 0.60 8.02 -4.38
CA ASN A 9 1.75 8.65 -5.03
C ASN A 9 2.70 9.28 -4.02
N ALA A 10 2.18 10.02 -3.03
CA ALA A 10 2.98 10.61 -1.96
C ALA A 10 3.68 9.52 -1.13
N ALA A 11 2.99 8.43 -0.79
CA ALA A 11 3.57 7.30 -0.08
C ALA A 11 4.69 6.62 -0.89
N GLN A 12 4.48 6.37 -2.18
CA GLN A 12 5.50 5.76 -3.05
C GLN A 12 6.74 6.65 -3.20
N LYS A 13 6.54 7.97 -3.33
CA LYS A 13 7.65 8.93 -3.46
C LYS A 13 8.44 9.06 -2.15
N GLU A 14 7.76 9.12 -1.00
CA GLU A 14 8.43 9.09 0.30
C GLU A 14 9.26 7.83 0.46
N TRP A 15 8.67 6.67 0.18
CA TRP A 15 9.36 5.40 0.35
C TRP A 15 10.60 5.30 -0.54
N ARG A 16 10.51 5.76 -1.79
CA ARG A 16 11.66 5.83 -2.70
C ARG A 16 12.76 6.76 -2.19
N ASN A 17 12.41 7.88 -1.56
CA ASN A 17 13.37 8.90 -1.14
C ASN A 17 14.02 8.57 0.21
N CYS A 18 13.25 8.07 1.16
CA CYS A 18 13.69 7.83 2.54
C CYS A 18 14.08 6.37 2.79
N GLY A 19 13.66 5.45 1.91
CA GLY A 19 13.85 4.02 2.09
C GLY A 19 13.01 3.40 3.21
N TRP A 20 12.12 4.19 3.81
CA TRP A 20 11.25 3.79 4.91
C TRP A 20 9.85 4.39 4.72
N LEU A 21 8.83 3.65 5.16
CA LEU A 21 7.45 4.12 5.14
C LEU A 21 6.73 3.69 6.41
N HIS A 22 5.97 4.60 7.02
CA HIS A 22 5.21 4.29 8.21
C HIS A 22 4.24 3.12 7.97
N ASN A 23 4.13 2.18 8.91
CA ASN A 23 3.36 0.93 8.72
C ASN A 23 1.90 1.14 8.24
N ASN A 24 1.16 2.09 8.83
CA ASN A 24 -0.19 2.45 8.34
C ASN A 24 -0.24 2.85 6.85
N LEU A 25 0.79 3.53 6.35
CA LEU A 25 0.93 3.89 4.94
C LEU A 25 1.35 2.67 4.11
N ARG A 26 2.25 1.80 4.61
CA ARG A 26 2.59 0.53 3.94
C ARG A 26 1.39 -0.36 3.73
N MET A 27 0.57 -0.53 4.78
CA MET A 27 -0.67 -1.32 4.70
C MET A 27 -1.66 -0.74 3.69
N TYR A 28 -1.79 0.59 3.65
CA TYR A 28 -2.61 1.25 2.62
C TYR A 28 -2.01 1.02 1.23
N TRP A 29 -0.74 1.33 1.07
CA TRP A 29 0.00 1.21 -0.17
C TRP A 29 -0.11 -0.19 -0.78
N ALA A 30 0.09 -1.24 0.01
CA ALA A 30 0.02 -2.62 -0.45
C ALA A 30 -1.39 -2.99 -0.92
N LYS A 31 -2.45 -2.56 -0.20
CA LYS A 31 -3.83 -2.81 -0.63
C LYS A 31 -4.21 -2.07 -1.91
N GLN A 32 -3.63 -0.91 -2.17
CA GLN A 32 -3.95 -0.20 -3.41
C GLN A 32 -3.33 -0.86 -4.64
N ILE A 33 -2.24 -1.63 -4.50
CA ILE A 33 -1.59 -2.30 -5.64
C ILE A 33 -2.54 -3.27 -6.36
N LEU A 34 -3.44 -3.93 -5.62
CA LEU A 34 -4.47 -4.79 -6.19
C LEU A 34 -5.36 -4.09 -7.24
N ARG A 35 -5.48 -2.75 -7.19
CA ARG A 35 -6.26 -1.95 -8.14
C ARG A 35 -5.49 -1.54 -9.39
N PHE A 36 -4.17 -1.71 -9.40
CA PHE A 36 -3.28 -1.22 -10.46
C PHE A 36 -2.75 -2.34 -11.36
N THR A 37 -3.18 -3.58 -11.14
CA THR A 37 -2.76 -4.77 -11.88
C THR A 37 -3.97 -5.59 -12.28
N GLU A 38 -3.82 -6.42 -13.31
CA GLU A 38 -4.92 -7.23 -13.85
C GLU A 38 -5.22 -8.45 -12.97
N THR A 39 -4.20 -9.00 -12.30
CA THR A 39 -4.33 -10.21 -11.47
C THR A 39 -3.73 -10.04 -10.09
N PRO A 40 -4.22 -10.77 -9.06
CA PRO A 40 -3.63 -10.75 -7.72
C PRO A 40 -2.17 -11.23 -7.67
N GLN A 41 -1.78 -12.15 -8.56
CA GLN A 41 -0.40 -12.63 -8.68
C GLN A 41 0.53 -11.51 -9.15
N GLN A 42 0.16 -10.79 -10.21
CA GLN A 42 0.91 -9.61 -10.66
C GLN A 42 0.97 -8.54 -9.58
N ALA A 43 -0.12 -8.33 -8.84
CA ALA A 43 -0.17 -7.40 -7.72
C ALA A 43 0.85 -7.76 -6.64
N TRP A 44 0.93 -9.05 -6.29
CA TRP A 44 1.88 -9.58 -5.31
C TRP A 44 3.31 -9.44 -5.79
N ASP A 45 3.62 -9.87 -7.00
CA ASP A 45 4.95 -9.80 -7.59
C ASP A 45 5.45 -8.35 -7.66
N LEU A 46 4.57 -7.42 -8.06
CA LEU A 46 4.88 -5.99 -8.08
C LEU A 46 5.12 -5.43 -6.67
N ALA A 47 4.32 -5.82 -5.68
CA ALA A 47 4.48 -5.37 -4.30
C ALA A 47 5.81 -5.85 -3.70
N CYS A 48 6.14 -7.13 -3.88
CA CYS A 48 7.43 -7.71 -3.49
C CYS A 48 8.60 -7.01 -4.17
N TYR A 49 8.54 -6.89 -5.51
CA TYR A 49 9.59 -6.21 -6.27
C TYR A 49 9.84 -4.80 -5.76
N LEU A 50 8.79 -3.99 -5.58
CA LEU A 50 8.93 -2.63 -5.10
C LEU A 50 9.48 -2.58 -3.67
N ASN A 51 8.92 -3.37 -2.75
CA ASN A 51 9.39 -3.44 -1.35
C ASN A 51 10.88 -3.77 -1.28
N ASP A 52 11.33 -4.76 -2.05
CA ASP A 52 12.70 -5.27 -2.01
C ASP A 52 13.71 -4.29 -2.61
N HIS A 53 13.28 -3.46 -3.54
CA HIS A 53 14.13 -2.46 -4.19
C HIS A 53 14.19 -1.13 -3.43
N ILE A 54 13.10 -0.73 -2.78
CA ILE A 54 12.99 0.61 -2.16
C ILE A 54 13.12 0.58 -0.65
N SER A 55 12.79 -0.52 0.02
CA SER A 55 12.76 -0.56 1.48
C SER A 55 14.11 -0.96 2.06
N LEU A 56 14.60 -0.16 3.02
CA LEU A 56 15.83 -0.46 3.76
C LEU A 56 15.70 -1.73 4.60
N ASP A 57 14.50 -2.01 5.09
CA ASP A 57 14.10 -3.23 5.80
C ASP A 57 13.42 -4.26 4.88
N GLY A 58 13.52 -4.12 3.56
CA GLY A 58 12.98 -5.08 2.59
C GLY A 58 13.77 -6.39 2.54
N ARG A 59 13.34 -7.33 1.68
CA ARG A 59 13.95 -8.67 1.54
C ARG A 59 14.03 -9.46 2.85
N ASP A 60 13.09 -9.19 3.74
CA ASP A 60 13.00 -9.81 5.06
C ASP A 60 11.67 -10.60 5.18
N PRO A 61 11.69 -11.83 5.71
CA PRO A 61 10.49 -12.64 5.92
C PRO A 61 9.34 -11.92 6.62
N ALA A 62 9.64 -11.04 7.59
CA ALA A 62 8.64 -10.28 8.31
C ALA A 62 7.93 -9.25 7.41
N THR A 63 8.63 -8.68 6.42
CA THR A 63 7.99 -7.77 5.46
C THR A 63 7.03 -8.50 4.53
N TYR A 64 7.40 -9.68 4.03
CA TYR A 64 6.49 -10.50 3.22
C TYR A 64 5.27 -10.96 4.02
N ALA A 65 5.47 -11.44 5.25
CA ALA A 65 4.37 -11.83 6.13
C ALA A 65 3.42 -10.65 6.41
N SER A 66 3.98 -9.45 6.64
CA SER A 66 3.19 -8.23 6.84
C SER A 66 2.43 -7.81 5.59
N MET A 67 3.03 -7.99 4.40
CA MET A 67 2.36 -7.70 3.13
C MET A 67 1.25 -8.70 2.83
N GLN A 68 1.37 -9.99 3.14
CA GLN A 68 0.32 -10.99 2.90
C GLN A 68 -1.02 -10.62 3.56
N TRP A 69 -1.00 -9.87 4.67
CA TRP A 69 -2.20 -9.29 5.27
C TRP A 69 -3.02 -8.44 4.27
N ALA A 70 -2.36 -7.74 3.36
CA ALA A 70 -2.99 -6.94 2.32
C ALA A 70 -3.64 -7.80 1.21
N PHE A 71 -3.18 -9.04 1.01
CA PHE A 71 -3.54 -9.94 -0.10
C PHE A 71 -4.44 -11.12 0.30
N GLY A 72 -5.08 -11.05 1.48
CA GLY A 72 -6.13 -12.01 1.87
C GLY A 72 -5.76 -12.94 3.02
N ASN A 73 -4.53 -12.90 3.54
CA ASN A 73 -4.16 -13.63 4.76
C ASN A 73 -4.61 -12.91 6.06
N ALA A 74 -5.67 -12.10 5.95
CA ALA A 74 -6.26 -11.32 7.02
C ALA A 74 -7.73 -11.71 7.17
N LYS A 75 -8.40 -11.15 8.19
CA LYS A 75 -9.86 -11.30 8.32
C LYS A 75 -10.54 -10.81 7.03
N LEU A 76 -11.44 -11.66 6.51
CA LEU A 76 -12.24 -11.35 5.33
C LEU A 76 -13.13 -10.11 5.56
N GLY A 77 -13.45 -9.43 4.47
CA GLY A 77 -14.42 -8.35 4.45
C GLY A 77 -15.83 -8.86 4.76
N TYR A 78 -16.71 -7.93 5.16
CA TYR A 78 -18.11 -8.23 5.45
C TYR A 78 -18.96 -8.53 4.21
N SER A 79 -18.49 -8.08 3.04
CA SER A 79 -19.15 -8.27 1.74
C SER A 79 -18.08 -8.34 0.66
N GLU A 80 -18.41 -9.02 -0.42
CA GLU A 80 -17.61 -9.01 -1.64
C GLU A 80 -17.55 -7.59 -2.23
N LYS A 81 -16.37 -7.20 -2.72
CA LYS A 81 -16.10 -5.91 -3.34
C LYS A 81 -15.48 -6.12 -4.71
N GLU A 82 -15.84 -5.23 -5.62
CA GLU A 82 -15.20 -5.14 -6.92
C GLU A 82 -13.68 -5.01 -6.75
N ILE A 83 -12.91 -5.69 -7.61
CA ILE A 83 -11.43 -5.83 -7.57
C ILE A 83 -10.93 -6.68 -6.40
N TYR A 84 -11.42 -6.43 -5.20
CA TYR A 84 -10.88 -7.02 -3.96
C TYR A 84 -11.48 -8.38 -3.58
N GLY A 85 -12.63 -8.74 -4.15
CA GLY A 85 -13.40 -9.89 -3.71
C GLY A 85 -13.70 -9.79 -2.21
N TRP A 86 -13.29 -10.80 -1.46
CA TRP A 86 -13.45 -10.86 0.00
C TRP A 86 -12.29 -10.24 0.79
N VAL A 87 -11.26 -9.72 0.12
CA VAL A 87 -10.17 -8.99 0.79
C VAL A 87 -10.73 -7.65 1.28
N ALA A 88 -10.61 -7.38 2.59
CA ALA A 88 -11.11 -6.11 3.13
C ALA A 88 -10.35 -4.91 2.52
N PRO A 89 -11.02 -3.95 1.84
CA PRO A 89 -10.33 -2.79 1.27
C PRO A 89 -9.86 -1.83 2.36
N LYS A 90 -8.91 -0.95 2.04
CA LYS A 90 -8.43 0.11 2.96
C LYS A 90 -8.39 1.44 2.22
N SER A 91 -9.21 2.39 2.66
CA SER A 91 -9.19 3.76 2.14
C SER A 91 -8.22 4.63 2.93
N ASP A 92 -7.84 5.77 2.35
CA ASP A 92 -7.04 6.81 2.98
C ASP A 92 -7.84 7.74 3.89
N ARG A 93 -9.18 7.57 3.99
CA ARG A 93 -10.05 8.45 4.78
C ARG A 93 -9.58 8.65 6.23
N THR A 94 -9.12 7.58 6.87
CA THR A 94 -8.58 7.66 8.25
C THR A 94 -7.19 8.30 8.29
N LEU A 95 -6.38 8.12 7.25
CA LEU A 95 -5.09 8.78 7.12
C LEU A 95 -5.28 10.30 6.99
N LEU A 96 -6.18 10.73 6.11
CA LEU A 96 -6.49 12.15 5.85
C LEU A 96 -7.06 12.92 7.05
N LYS A 97 -7.58 12.22 8.06
CA LYS A 97 -8.05 12.83 9.32
C LYS A 97 -6.92 13.18 10.29
N ARG A 98 -5.72 12.62 10.10
CA ARG A 98 -4.58 12.90 10.97
C ARG A 98 -4.04 14.31 10.68
N LYS A 99 -3.68 15.03 11.74
CA LYS A 99 -3.12 16.38 11.65
C LYS A 99 -1.87 16.38 10.75
N GLY A 100 -1.81 17.31 9.80
CA GLY A 100 -0.66 17.47 8.91
C GLY A 100 -0.62 16.55 7.69
N MET A 101 -1.53 15.57 7.56
CA MET A 101 -1.45 14.58 6.46
C MET A 101 -1.75 15.18 5.09
N LYS A 102 -2.65 16.16 4.99
CA LYS A 102 -2.99 16.78 3.70
C LYS A 102 -1.83 17.61 3.18
N GLU A 103 -1.19 18.36 4.07
CA GLU A 103 0.00 19.16 3.82
C GLU A 103 1.19 18.26 3.46
N TRP A 104 1.36 17.15 4.19
CA TRP A 104 2.40 16.15 3.91
C TRP A 104 2.24 15.52 2.53
N ILE A 105 0.99 15.19 2.13
CA ILE A 105 0.67 14.70 0.79
C ILE A 105 0.99 15.77 -0.25
N GLN A 106 0.51 17.01 -0.07
CA GLN A 106 0.72 18.10 -1.02
C GLN A 106 2.21 18.40 -1.27
N ALA A 107 3.05 18.32 -0.24
CA ALA A 107 4.49 18.55 -0.34
C ALA A 107 5.24 17.48 -1.17
N ARG A 108 4.58 16.37 -1.51
CA ARG A 108 5.19 15.20 -2.18
C ARG A 108 4.56 14.87 -3.53
N ILE A 109 3.64 15.70 -4.04
CA ILE A 109 2.97 15.46 -5.32
C ILE A 109 3.69 16.18 -6.45
#